data_AF-A0A815QNP7-F1
#
_entry.id   AF-A0A815QNP7-F1
#
_cell.length_a   1.000
_cell.length_b   1.000
_cell.length_c   1.000
_cell.angle_alpha   90.00
_cell.angle_beta   90.00
_cell.angle_gamma   90.00
#
_symmetry.space_group_name_H-M   'P 1'
#
loop_
_entity.id
_entity.type
_entity.pdbx_description
1 polymer ?
#
loop_
_entity_poly.entity_id
_entity_poly.type
_entity_poly.pdbx_seq_one_letter_code
_entity_poly.pdbx_strand_id
1 'polypeptide(L)'
;MTTQSSTLKLWAWTRWDSRWNAIDFIINNFSAIIKALNDISEEGSGSRSINAGGLLVHVKKSIFIITSFILHRLFGLIKVLSDHLKSPSLDYVRGEHLIISIIQQIQDLRNEQSFQQVYNKPKNICDVNGIDFIQQYRSCRLTTIPARFEAFIINSTLRQREVLSSSTDFMNRIYFPLIDCMLVELNDRFSSKTLSLMKSISTVYPESSNFLNIDDIEEFSRHIDTDPSALKNKFIVIKSMLQSKTINDVIEFLNELLPLSSAFPQTLQMIKSAITMPISQVT
;
A
#
# COMPACT_ATOMS: atom_id res chain seq x y z
N MET A 1 10.33 -6.39 -30.16
CA MET A 1 9.15 -6.73 -29.35
C MET A 1 9.58 -7.75 -28.30
N THR A 2 10.04 -7.28 -27.14
CA THR A 2 10.45 -8.15 -26.03
C THR A 2 9.21 -8.53 -25.23
N THR A 3 8.73 -9.75 -25.42
CA THR A 3 7.71 -10.37 -24.56
C THR A 3 8.31 -10.54 -23.17
N GLN A 4 8.01 -9.61 -22.27
CA GLN A 4 8.27 -9.79 -20.85
C GLN A 4 7.39 -10.96 -20.38
N SER A 5 8.00 -12.10 -20.09
CA SER A 5 7.31 -13.23 -19.48
C SER A 5 6.82 -12.77 -18.10
N SER A 6 5.51 -12.57 -17.97
CA SER A 6 4.87 -12.21 -16.70
C SER A 6 4.81 -13.44 -15.81
N THR A 7 5.94 -13.78 -15.20
CA THR A 7 6.03 -14.88 -14.23
C THR A 7 5.39 -14.44 -12.91
N LEU A 8 4.56 -15.32 -12.32
CA LEU A 8 4.01 -15.11 -10.97
C LEU A 8 5.14 -14.92 -9.97
N LYS A 9 5.24 -13.74 -9.38
CA LYS A 9 6.21 -13.45 -8.32
C LYS A 9 5.76 -14.12 -7.01
N LEU A 10 6.72 -14.64 -6.25
CA LEU A 10 6.49 -15.27 -4.96
C LEU A 10 5.81 -14.28 -3.99
N TRP A 11 4.83 -14.76 -3.24
CA TRP A 11 3.98 -13.96 -2.37
C TRP A 11 4.79 -13.39 -1.18
N ALA A 12 5.21 -12.13 -1.24
CA ALA A 12 5.81 -11.46 -0.09
C ALA A 12 4.69 -10.90 0.80
N TRP A 13 4.42 -11.58 1.93
CA TRP A 13 3.30 -11.27 2.83
C TRP A 13 3.30 -9.81 3.34
N THR A 14 4.48 -9.19 3.41
CA THR A 14 4.73 -7.88 4.01
C THR A 14 4.71 -6.69 3.05
N ARG A 15 4.53 -6.86 1.73
CA ARG A 15 4.61 -5.74 0.76
C ARG A 15 3.37 -5.62 -0.12
N TRP A 16 2.73 -4.45 -0.11
CA TRP A 16 1.48 -4.20 -0.86
C TRP A 16 1.70 -4.23 -2.38
N ASP A 17 2.90 -3.86 -2.83
CA ASP A 17 3.41 -4.04 -4.20
C ASP A 17 3.22 -5.48 -4.71
N SER A 18 3.66 -6.47 -3.91
CA SER A 18 3.54 -7.88 -4.30
C SER A 18 2.07 -8.32 -4.40
N ARG A 19 1.19 -7.74 -3.57
CA ARG A 19 -0.25 -8.06 -3.58
C ARG A 19 -0.93 -7.49 -4.82
N TRP A 20 -0.62 -6.25 -5.20
CA TRP A 20 -1.17 -5.66 -6.42
C TRP A 20 -0.73 -6.45 -7.66
N ASN A 21 0.56 -6.77 -7.80
CA ASN A 21 1.07 -7.54 -8.94
C ASN A 21 0.38 -8.92 -9.06
N ALA A 22 0.12 -9.58 -7.93
CA ALA A 22 -0.59 -10.86 -7.92
C ALA A 22 -2.03 -10.72 -8.39
N ILE A 23 -2.75 -9.70 -7.91
CA ILE A 23 -4.14 -9.43 -8.31
C ILE A 23 -4.20 -9.05 -9.80
N ASP A 24 -3.29 -8.19 -10.26
CA ASP A 24 -3.19 -7.79 -11.66
C ASP A 24 -2.95 -9.00 -12.56
N PHE A 25 -2.02 -9.88 -12.19
CA PHE A 25 -1.81 -11.14 -12.91
C PHE A 25 -3.07 -12.01 -12.96
N ILE A 26 -3.78 -12.16 -11.83
CA ILE A 26 -5.00 -12.98 -11.76
C ILE A 26 -6.08 -12.41 -12.68
N ILE A 27 -6.29 -11.09 -12.69
CA ILE A 27 -7.29 -10.45 -13.53
C ILE A 27 -6.93 -10.61 -15.02
N ASN A 28 -5.67 -10.35 -15.38
CA ASN A 28 -5.21 -10.42 -16.77
C ASN A 28 -5.19 -11.85 -17.34
N ASN A 29 -5.00 -12.86 -16.49
CA ASN A 29 -4.93 -14.27 -16.89
C ASN A 29 -6.14 -15.08 -16.40
N PHE A 30 -7.25 -14.43 -16.05
CA PHE A 30 -8.37 -15.09 -15.38
C PHE A 30 -8.93 -16.28 -16.16
N SER A 31 -9.17 -16.12 -17.47
CA SER A 31 -9.66 -17.20 -18.34
C SER A 31 -8.67 -18.36 -18.46
N ALA A 32 -7.38 -18.07 -18.54
CA ALA A 32 -6.34 -19.09 -18.60
C ALA A 32 -6.26 -19.87 -17.27
N ILE A 33 -6.41 -19.18 -16.14
CA ILE A 33 -6.44 -19.79 -14.80
C ILE A 33 -7.66 -20.71 -14.66
N ILE A 34 -8.86 -20.26 -15.08
CA ILE A 34 -10.07 -21.10 -15.03
C ILE A 34 -9.90 -22.35 -15.90
N LYS A 35 -9.37 -22.20 -17.12
CA LYS A 35 -9.12 -23.33 -18.02
C LYS A 35 -8.13 -24.32 -17.41
N ALA A 36 -6.97 -23.84 -16.95
CA ALA A 36 -5.97 -24.69 -16.32
C ALA A 36 -6.49 -25.43 -15.08
N LEU A 37 -7.29 -24.76 -14.24
CA LEU A 37 -7.92 -25.39 -13.08
C LEU A 37 -8.97 -26.44 -13.46
N ASN A 38 -9.74 -26.22 -14.52
CA ASN A 38 -10.67 -27.23 -15.06
C ASN A 38 -9.88 -28.44 -15.56
N ASP A 39 -8.87 -28.23 -16.42
CA ASP A 39 -8.06 -29.30 -17.00
C ASP A 39 -7.43 -30.19 -15.91
N ILE A 40 -6.82 -29.57 -14.88
CA ILE A 40 -6.22 -30.30 -13.74
C ILE A 40 -7.28 -31.02 -12.89
N SER A 41 -8.49 -30.45 -12.77
CA SER A 41 -9.58 -31.11 -12.05
C SER A 41 -10.08 -32.36 -12.78
N GLU A 42 -10.11 -32.32 -14.12
CA GLU A 42 -10.59 -33.39 -15.00
C GLU A 42 -9.57 -34.52 -15.21
N GLU A 43 -8.26 -34.27 -15.01
CA GLU A 43 -7.19 -35.29 -15.05
C GLU A 43 -7.38 -36.46 -14.07
N GLY A 44 -8.29 -36.33 -13.10
CA GLY A 44 -8.89 -37.49 -12.45
C GLY A 44 -7.92 -38.42 -11.72
N SER A 45 -6.97 -37.90 -10.93
CA SER A 45 -6.35 -38.66 -9.83
C SER A 45 -5.51 -37.79 -8.89
N GLY A 46 -5.67 -37.98 -7.57
CA GLY A 46 -4.80 -37.43 -6.53
C GLY A 46 -5.24 -36.11 -5.88
N SER A 47 -4.52 -35.71 -4.84
CA SER A 47 -4.78 -34.50 -4.06
C SER A 47 -4.75 -33.21 -4.91
N ARG A 48 -4.01 -33.21 -6.02
CA ARG A 48 -3.91 -32.08 -6.94
C ARG A 48 -5.23 -31.78 -7.66
N SER A 49 -5.91 -32.79 -8.18
CA SER A 49 -7.21 -32.65 -8.85
C SER A 49 -8.28 -32.15 -7.87
N ILE A 50 -8.31 -32.69 -6.64
CA ILE A 50 -9.22 -32.23 -5.57
C ILE A 50 -8.96 -30.76 -5.21
N ASN A 51 -7.69 -30.38 -5.04
CA ASN A 51 -7.32 -29.00 -4.73
C ASN A 51 -7.66 -28.05 -5.87
N ALA A 52 -7.44 -28.45 -7.13
CA ALA A 52 -7.79 -27.65 -8.30
C ALA A 52 -9.31 -27.43 -8.40
N GLY A 53 -10.10 -28.50 -8.20
CA GLY A 53 -11.57 -28.40 -8.13
C GLY A 53 -12.04 -27.48 -7.01
N GLY A 54 -11.43 -27.58 -5.82
CA GLY A 54 -11.70 -26.67 -4.69
C GLY A 54 -11.40 -25.21 -5.03
N LEU A 55 -10.20 -24.94 -5.57
CA LEU A 55 -9.79 -23.59 -5.99
C LEU A 55 -10.71 -23.02 -7.07
N LEU A 56 -11.10 -23.84 -8.05
CA LEU A 56 -12.02 -23.44 -9.11
C LEU A 56 -13.35 -22.95 -8.53
N VAL A 57 -13.91 -23.68 -7.56
CA VAL A 57 -15.13 -23.27 -6.86
C VAL A 57 -14.96 -21.93 -6.16
N HIS A 58 -13.79 -21.62 -5.60
CA HIS A 58 -13.53 -20.34 -4.94
C HIS A 58 -13.32 -19.18 -5.92
N VAL A 59 -12.52 -19.38 -6.97
CA VAL A 59 -12.19 -18.34 -7.96
C VAL A 59 -13.42 -17.93 -8.77
N LYS A 60 -14.36 -18.86 -9.01
CA LYS A 60 -15.63 -18.56 -9.69
C LYS A 60 -16.65 -17.83 -8.81
N LYS A 61 -16.42 -17.65 -7.49
CA LYS A 61 -17.40 -16.95 -6.66
C LYS A 61 -17.44 -15.46 -7.00
N SER A 62 -18.64 -14.90 -7.10
CA SER A 62 -18.84 -13.46 -7.33
C SER A 62 -18.08 -12.60 -6.31
N ILE A 63 -18.07 -13.01 -5.04
CA ILE A 63 -17.29 -12.34 -3.98
C ILE A 63 -15.81 -12.24 -4.31
N PHE A 64 -15.19 -13.32 -4.79
CA PHE A 64 -13.76 -13.32 -5.11
C PHE A 64 -13.47 -12.40 -6.30
N ILE A 65 -14.29 -12.49 -7.34
CA ILE A 65 -14.12 -11.72 -8.57
C ILE A 65 -14.31 -10.23 -8.28
N ILE A 66 -15.44 -9.83 -7.69
CA ILE A 66 -15.76 -8.42 -7.41
C ILE A 66 -14.72 -7.81 -6.45
N THR A 67 -14.36 -8.52 -5.37
CA THR A 67 -13.33 -8.02 -4.43
C THR A 67 -11.97 -7.90 -5.10
N SER A 68 -11.58 -8.81 -6.01
CA SER A 68 -10.31 -8.69 -6.74
C SER A 68 -10.25 -7.42 -7.58
N PHE A 69 -11.34 -7.05 -8.26
CA PHE A 69 -11.43 -5.80 -9.02
C PHE A 69 -11.40 -4.55 -8.15
N ILE A 70 -12.08 -4.59 -6.99
CA ILE A 70 -12.03 -3.50 -6.00
C ILE A 70 -10.60 -3.30 -5.50
N LEU A 71 -9.94 -4.38 -5.07
CA LEU A 71 -8.57 -4.34 -4.58
C LEU A 71 -7.60 -3.89 -5.67
N HIS A 72 -7.76 -4.34 -6.92
CA HIS A 72 -6.93 -3.91 -8.04
C HIS A 72 -6.99 -2.40 -8.25
N ARG A 73 -8.20 -1.83 -8.23
CA ARG A 73 -8.40 -0.38 -8.39
C ARG A 73 -7.73 0.41 -7.26
N LEU A 74 -7.92 -0.01 -6.01
CA LEU A 74 -7.45 0.73 -4.85
C LEU A 74 -5.94 0.57 -4.62
N PHE A 75 -5.43 -0.66 -4.67
CA PHE A 75 -4.00 -0.92 -4.56
C PHE A 75 -3.22 -0.36 -5.75
N GLY A 76 -3.84 -0.14 -6.91
CA GLY A 76 -3.20 0.54 -8.02
C GLY A 76 -2.74 1.96 -7.66
N LEU A 77 -3.54 2.70 -6.88
CA LEU A 77 -3.16 4.02 -6.38
C LEU A 77 -2.03 3.94 -5.35
N ILE A 78 -2.13 2.99 -4.42
CA ILE A 78 -1.09 2.75 -3.39
C ILE A 78 0.23 2.31 -4.05
N LYS A 79 0.16 1.58 -5.16
CA LYS A 79 1.35 1.18 -5.91
C LYS A 79 2.11 2.39 -6.45
N VAL A 80 1.43 3.38 -7.01
CA VAL A 80 2.07 4.63 -7.47
C VAL A 80 2.83 5.30 -6.33
N LEU A 81 2.21 5.36 -5.15
CA LEU A 81 2.86 5.88 -3.94
C LEU A 81 4.08 5.05 -3.53
N SER A 82 3.95 3.72 -3.50
CA SER A 82 5.04 2.83 -3.12
C SER A 82 6.21 2.93 -4.07
N ASP A 83 5.96 2.94 -5.38
CA ASP A 83 7.00 3.04 -6.40
C ASP A 83 7.72 4.40 -6.30
N HIS A 84 6.99 5.48 -5.98
CA HIS A 84 7.59 6.79 -5.71
C HIS A 84 8.46 6.79 -4.44
N LEU A 85 7.96 6.23 -3.33
CA LEU A 85 8.70 6.18 -2.06
C LEU A 85 9.93 5.25 -2.09
N LYS A 86 9.99 4.34 -3.07
CA LYS A 86 11.12 3.45 -3.30
C LYS A 86 12.12 4.02 -4.32
N SER A 87 11.82 5.16 -4.93
CA SER A 87 12.72 5.82 -5.89
C SER A 87 14.03 6.24 -5.20
N PRO A 88 15.20 5.98 -5.81
CA PRO A 88 16.48 6.42 -5.26
C PRO A 88 16.60 7.95 -5.21
N SER A 89 16.06 8.65 -6.22
CA SER A 89 16.00 10.11 -6.27
C SER A 89 14.70 10.61 -5.63
N LEU A 90 14.57 10.45 -4.33
CA LEU A 90 13.34 10.82 -3.62
C LEU A 90 13.30 12.33 -3.35
N ASP A 91 12.49 13.04 -4.13
CA ASP A 91 12.14 14.43 -3.84
C ASP A 91 10.99 14.45 -2.82
N TYR A 92 11.33 14.65 -1.55
CA TYR A 92 10.40 14.64 -0.43
C TYR A 92 9.29 15.69 -0.56
N VAL A 93 9.57 16.84 -1.18
CA VAL A 93 8.58 17.92 -1.36
C VAL A 93 7.56 17.53 -2.43
N ARG A 94 8.01 16.95 -3.55
CA ARG A 94 7.10 16.38 -4.56
C ARG A 94 6.36 15.16 -4.03
N GLY A 95 7.00 14.37 -3.17
CA GLY A 95 6.41 13.22 -2.51
C GLY A 95 5.23 13.57 -1.61
N GLU A 96 5.30 14.67 -0.87
CA GLU A 96 4.16 15.15 -0.08
C GLU A 96 2.94 15.46 -0.96
N HIS A 97 3.13 16.22 -2.04
CA HIS A 97 2.03 16.54 -2.97
C HIS A 97 1.41 15.28 -3.56
N LEU A 98 2.24 14.29 -3.91
CA LEU A 98 1.78 13.00 -4.40
C LEU A 98 0.98 12.22 -3.35
N ILE A 99 1.43 12.20 -2.09
CA ILE A 99 0.71 11.58 -0.98
C ILE A 99 -0.67 12.21 -0.80
N ILE A 100 -0.73 13.54 -0.72
CA ILE A 100 -1.98 14.30 -0.56
C ILE A 100 -2.93 14.02 -1.72
N SER A 101 -2.43 14.05 -2.96
CA SER A 101 -3.23 13.77 -4.16
C SER A 101 -3.79 12.35 -4.16
N ILE A 102 -3.02 11.35 -3.72
CA ILE A 102 -3.49 9.96 -3.65
C ILE A 102 -4.55 9.79 -2.56
N ILE A 103 -4.39 10.42 -1.39
CA ILE A 103 -5.39 10.40 -0.33
C ILE A 103 -6.71 11.02 -0.84
N GLN A 104 -6.63 12.17 -1.51
CA GLN A 104 -7.79 12.83 -2.13
C GLN A 104 -8.46 11.91 -3.17
N GLN A 105 -7.69 11.30 -4.06
CA GLN A 105 -8.26 10.37 -5.06
C GLN A 105 -8.94 9.16 -4.42
N ILE A 106 -8.39 8.59 -3.34
CA ILE A 106 -9.03 7.48 -2.61
C ILE A 106 -10.33 7.96 -1.96
N GLN A 107 -10.36 9.18 -1.43
CA GLN A 107 -11.55 9.78 -0.86
C GLN A 107 -12.63 10.02 -1.93
N ASP A 108 -12.24 10.49 -3.12
CA ASP A 108 -13.14 10.70 -4.25
C ASP A 108 -13.71 9.38 -4.79
N LEU A 109 -13.03 8.25 -4.59
CA LEU A 109 -13.58 6.94 -4.93
C LEU A 109 -14.75 6.53 -4.03
N ARG A 110 -14.94 7.17 -2.87
CA ARG A 110 -16.00 6.85 -1.91
C ARG A 110 -17.37 7.40 -2.33
N ASN A 111 -17.82 7.04 -3.52
CA ASN A 111 -19.14 7.38 -4.02
C ASN A 111 -19.74 6.24 -4.87
N GLU A 112 -21.06 6.28 -5.08
CA GLU A 112 -21.77 5.23 -5.81
C GLU A 112 -21.37 5.16 -7.28
N GLN A 113 -21.11 6.29 -7.94
CA GLN A 113 -20.73 6.31 -9.37
C GLN A 113 -19.38 5.60 -9.60
N SER A 114 -18.37 5.92 -8.77
CA SER A 114 -17.06 5.27 -8.76
C SER A 114 -17.19 3.76 -8.49
N PHE A 115 -18.06 3.38 -7.55
CA PHE A 115 -18.35 1.98 -7.28
C PHE A 115 -18.93 1.27 -8.51
N GLN A 116 -19.93 1.84 -9.18
CA GLN A 116 -20.54 1.23 -10.36
C GLN A 116 -19.54 1.03 -11.51
N GLN A 117 -18.59 1.95 -11.69
CA GLN A 117 -17.52 1.80 -12.68
C GLN A 117 -16.62 0.59 -12.40
N VAL A 118 -16.33 0.29 -11.13
CA VAL A 118 -15.53 -0.88 -10.73
C VAL A 118 -16.38 -2.15 -10.77
N TYR A 119 -17.63 -2.08 -10.33
CA TYR A 119 -18.56 -3.21 -10.23
C TYR A 119 -18.98 -3.76 -11.61
N ASN A 120 -19.03 -2.93 -12.65
CA ASN A 120 -19.42 -3.37 -13.99
C ASN A 120 -18.28 -4.08 -14.78
N LYS A 121 -17.01 -3.81 -14.48
CA LYS A 121 -15.86 -4.46 -15.13
C LYS A 121 -15.85 -6.00 -15.03
N PRO A 122 -16.10 -6.61 -13.86
CA PRO A 122 -16.09 -8.07 -13.75
C PRO A 122 -17.22 -8.76 -14.52
N LYS A 123 -18.30 -8.08 -14.90
CA LYS A 123 -19.40 -8.67 -15.69
C LYS A 123 -18.89 -9.27 -16.99
N ASN A 124 -18.08 -8.51 -17.73
CA ASN A 124 -17.49 -8.98 -19.00
C ASN A 124 -16.64 -10.25 -18.81
N ILE A 125 -15.83 -10.32 -17.73
CA ILE A 125 -15.02 -11.50 -17.44
C ILE A 125 -15.90 -12.69 -17.08
N CYS A 126 -16.96 -12.48 -16.30
CA CYS A 126 -17.91 -13.53 -15.96
C CYS A 126 -18.61 -14.08 -17.20
N ASP A 127 -19.08 -13.20 -18.10
CA ASP A 127 -19.77 -13.58 -19.33
C ASP A 127 -18.87 -14.42 -20.25
N VAL A 128 -17.61 -14.00 -20.44
CA VAL A 128 -16.62 -14.73 -21.27
C VAL A 128 -16.33 -16.13 -20.72
N ASN A 129 -16.41 -16.32 -19.41
CA ASN A 129 -16.10 -17.60 -18.76
C ASN A 129 -17.35 -18.41 -18.36
N GLY A 130 -18.55 -17.98 -18.77
CA GLY A 130 -19.82 -18.64 -18.44
C GLY A 130 -20.10 -18.72 -16.93
N ILE A 131 -19.73 -17.68 -16.18
CA ILE A 131 -19.91 -17.61 -14.73
C ILE A 131 -21.12 -16.71 -14.42
N ASP A 132 -22.05 -17.21 -13.61
CA ASP A 132 -23.15 -16.37 -13.12
C ASP A 132 -22.62 -15.24 -12.22
N PHE A 133 -22.79 -14.00 -12.68
CA PHE A 133 -22.26 -12.80 -12.01
C PHE A 133 -22.88 -12.57 -10.62
N ILE A 134 -24.17 -12.84 -10.47
CA ILE A 134 -24.87 -12.84 -9.18
C ILE A 134 -25.22 -14.27 -8.84
N GLN A 135 -24.33 -14.93 -8.10
CA GLN A 135 -24.64 -16.23 -7.51
C GLN A 135 -25.67 -16.00 -6.40
N GLN A 136 -26.90 -16.44 -6.61
CA GLN A 136 -27.84 -16.61 -5.50
C GLN A 136 -27.24 -17.66 -4.57
N TYR A 137 -26.58 -17.25 -3.50
CA TYR A 137 -26.12 -18.24 -2.54
C TYR A 137 -27.36 -18.86 -1.92
N ARG A 138 -27.50 -20.18 -2.06
CA ARG A 138 -28.47 -20.95 -1.28
C ARG A 138 -28.24 -20.59 0.17
N SER A 139 -29.28 -20.08 0.83
CA SER A 139 -29.30 -19.80 2.26
C SER A 139 -28.61 -20.96 2.99
N CYS A 140 -27.43 -20.70 3.55
CA CYS A 140 -26.79 -21.69 4.39
C CYS A 140 -27.75 -21.93 5.56
N ARG A 141 -27.99 -23.21 5.88
CA ARG A 141 -28.88 -23.64 6.95
C ARG A 141 -28.64 -22.75 8.18
N LEU A 142 -29.64 -21.97 8.57
CA LEU A 142 -29.55 -21.13 9.76
C LEU A 142 -29.21 -22.05 10.93
N THR A 143 -28.04 -21.85 11.53
CA THR A 143 -27.68 -22.54 12.76
C THR A 143 -28.47 -21.90 13.88
N THR A 144 -29.56 -22.54 14.30
CA THR A 144 -30.31 -22.12 15.47
C THR A 144 -29.42 -22.26 16.71
N ILE A 145 -29.31 -21.20 17.50
CA ILE A 145 -28.64 -21.25 18.79
C ILE A 145 -29.42 -22.25 19.66
N PRO A 146 -28.78 -23.28 20.24
CA PRO A 146 -29.48 -24.20 21.14
C PRO A 146 -30.13 -23.41 22.30
N ALA A 147 -31.42 -23.68 22.58
CA ALA A 147 -32.23 -22.91 23.55
C ALA A 147 -31.56 -22.71 24.93
N ARG A 148 -30.72 -23.66 25.36
CA ARG A 148 -29.95 -23.57 26.61
C ARG A 148 -28.97 -22.39 26.68
N PHE A 149 -28.63 -21.78 25.55
CA PHE A 149 -27.69 -20.66 25.48
C PHE A 149 -28.36 -19.31 25.21
N GLU A 150 -29.70 -19.23 25.19
CA GLU A 150 -30.44 -17.97 24.98
C GLU A 150 -30.19 -16.93 26.08
N ALA A 151 -29.90 -17.36 27.31
CA ALA A 151 -29.64 -16.49 28.44
C ALA A 151 -28.18 -15.95 28.49
N PHE A 152 -27.31 -16.36 27.57
CA PHE A 152 -25.91 -15.96 27.55
C PHE A 152 -25.62 -15.01 26.39
N ILE A 153 -24.82 -13.97 26.65
CA ILE A 153 -24.26 -13.13 25.57
C ILE A 153 -23.18 -13.96 24.86
N ILE A 154 -23.56 -14.61 23.77
CA ILE A 154 -22.61 -15.34 22.93
C ILE A 154 -22.01 -14.36 21.92
N ASN A 155 -20.76 -13.98 22.11
CA ASN A 155 -19.97 -13.29 21.08
C ASN A 155 -19.58 -14.31 19.99
N SER A 156 -20.53 -14.70 19.14
CA SER A 156 -20.23 -15.64 18.05
C SER A 156 -19.39 -14.93 16.98
N THR A 157 -18.12 -15.29 16.85
CA THR A 157 -17.29 -14.96 15.68
C THR A 157 -17.83 -15.59 14.39
N LEU A 158 -18.71 -16.59 14.53
CA LEU A 158 -19.57 -17.13 13.48
C LEU A 158 -20.73 -16.14 13.21
N ARG A 159 -20.39 -14.95 12.71
CA ARG A 159 -21.37 -14.07 12.08
C ARG A 159 -22.12 -14.94 11.07
N GLN A 160 -23.46 -14.99 11.15
CA GLN A 160 -24.28 -15.52 10.05
C GLN A 160 -23.63 -15.05 8.76
N ARG A 161 -23.22 -15.97 7.88
CA ARG A 161 -22.67 -15.63 6.57
C ARG A 161 -23.82 -15.02 5.78
N GLU A 162 -24.14 -13.76 6.07
CA GLU A 162 -25.12 -12.99 5.36
C GLU A 162 -24.65 -12.95 3.92
N VAL A 163 -25.51 -13.49 3.07
CA VAL A 163 -25.24 -13.67 1.66
C VAL A 163 -25.11 -12.29 1.03
N LEU A 164 -23.94 -11.97 0.48
CA LEU A 164 -23.75 -10.81 -0.36
C LEU A 164 -24.51 -11.04 -1.67
N SER A 165 -25.73 -10.52 -1.72
CA SER A 165 -26.70 -10.85 -2.77
C SER A 165 -26.85 -9.69 -3.75
N SER A 166 -26.68 -8.45 -3.27
CA SER A 166 -26.96 -7.24 -4.02
C SER A 166 -25.69 -6.41 -4.27
N SER A 167 -25.72 -5.61 -5.34
CA SER A 167 -24.68 -4.60 -5.62
C SER A 167 -24.49 -3.64 -4.42
N THR A 168 -25.59 -3.27 -3.76
CA THR A 168 -25.57 -2.43 -2.56
C THR A 168 -24.89 -3.10 -1.36
N ASP A 169 -25.01 -4.44 -1.22
CA ASP A 169 -24.29 -5.17 -0.17
C ASP A 169 -22.77 -5.10 -0.39
N PHE A 170 -22.32 -5.30 -1.64
CA PHE A 170 -20.90 -5.15 -2.00
C PHE A 170 -20.39 -3.73 -1.75
N MET A 171 -21.19 -2.72 -2.08
CA MET A 171 -20.86 -1.32 -1.85
C MET A 171 -20.67 -1.04 -0.35
N ASN A 172 -21.67 -1.38 0.47
CA ASN A 172 -21.70 -1.00 1.88
C ASN A 172 -20.84 -1.89 2.79
N ARG A 173 -20.63 -3.16 2.43
CA ARG A 173 -19.94 -4.12 3.31
C ARG A 173 -18.50 -4.39 2.90
N ILE A 174 -18.11 -4.05 1.67
CA ILE A 174 -16.76 -4.30 1.16
C ILE A 174 -16.14 -3.00 0.66
N TYR A 175 -16.78 -2.33 -0.31
CA TYR A 175 -16.15 -1.21 -1.00
C TYR A 175 -15.91 -0.01 -0.07
N PHE A 176 -16.94 0.54 0.56
CA PHE A 176 -16.79 1.68 1.47
C PHE A 176 -15.94 1.36 2.70
N PRO A 177 -16.15 0.24 3.42
CA PRO A 177 -15.31 -0.08 4.57
C PRO A 177 -13.82 -0.23 4.21
N LEU A 178 -13.51 -0.75 3.02
CA LEU A 178 -12.14 -0.91 2.58
C LEU A 178 -11.49 0.43 2.21
N ILE A 179 -12.23 1.35 1.60
CA ILE A 179 -11.78 2.73 1.38
C ILE A 179 -11.57 3.44 2.72
N ASP A 180 -12.54 3.34 3.64
CA ASP A 180 -12.47 4.00 4.95
C ASP A 180 -11.25 3.50 5.74
N CYS A 181 -10.99 2.19 5.75
CA CYS A 181 -9.80 1.61 6.36
C CYS A 181 -8.51 2.12 5.71
N MET A 182 -8.43 2.17 4.38
CA MET A 182 -7.26 2.71 3.69
C MET A 182 -7.03 4.19 4.01
N LEU A 183 -8.08 4.99 4.07
CA LEU A 183 -7.99 6.41 4.40
C LEU A 183 -7.47 6.60 5.83
N VAL A 184 -7.97 5.83 6.80
CA VAL A 184 -7.47 5.89 8.18
C VAL A 184 -5.99 5.54 8.24
N GLU A 185 -5.60 4.39 7.66
CA GLU A 185 -4.21 3.92 7.68
C GLU A 185 -3.25 4.90 6.96
N LEU A 186 -3.67 5.48 5.83
CA LEU A 186 -2.86 6.45 5.10
C LEU A 186 -2.74 7.77 5.85
N ASN A 187 -3.83 8.28 6.46
CA ASN A 187 -3.78 9.52 7.23
C ASN A 187 -2.98 9.38 8.52
N ASP A 188 -3.08 8.24 9.22
CA ASP A 188 -2.28 7.96 10.40
C ASP A 188 -0.79 7.84 10.04
N ARG A 189 -0.48 7.13 8.94
CA ARG A 189 0.90 6.96 8.47
C ARG A 189 1.51 8.29 8.00
N PHE A 190 0.78 9.05 7.20
CA PHE A 190 1.23 10.34 6.64
C PHE A 190 0.59 11.53 7.35
N SER A 191 0.63 11.49 8.68
CA SER A 191 0.22 12.62 9.49
C SER A 191 1.03 13.88 9.13
N SER A 192 0.49 15.06 9.43
CA SER A 192 1.19 16.33 9.25
C SER A 192 2.58 16.32 9.90
N LYS A 193 2.70 15.68 11.06
CA LYS A 193 3.98 15.50 11.76
C LYS A 193 4.94 14.60 10.97
N THR A 194 4.47 13.48 10.43
CA THR A 194 5.31 12.58 9.63
C THR A 194 5.79 13.26 8.35
N LEU A 195 4.92 14.02 7.68
CA LEU A 195 5.27 14.77 6.47
C LEU A 195 6.30 15.88 6.76
N SER A 196 6.11 16.63 7.85
CA SER A 196 7.11 17.60 8.33
C SER A 196 8.44 16.93 8.68
N LEU A 197 8.41 15.76 9.31
CA LEU A 197 9.62 15.00 9.60
C LEU A 197 10.33 14.55 8.30
N MET A 198 9.59 14.04 7.32
CA MET A 198 10.13 13.68 6.00
C MET A 198 10.77 14.88 5.29
N LYS A 199 10.12 16.05 5.32
CA LYS A 199 10.71 17.31 4.82
C LYS A 199 11.98 17.69 5.57
N SER A 200 11.98 17.57 6.88
CA SER A 200 13.15 17.91 7.69
C SER A 200 14.33 16.97 7.45
N ILE A 201 14.07 15.67 7.22
CA ILE A 201 15.08 14.68 6.83
C ILE A 201 15.67 15.01 5.46
N SER A 202 14.85 15.51 4.52
CA SER A 202 15.34 15.89 3.18
C SER A 202 16.47 16.92 3.23
N THR A 203 16.54 17.77 4.26
CA THR A 203 17.60 18.77 4.42
C THR A 203 19.01 18.18 4.52
N VAL A 204 19.13 16.88 4.85
CA VAL A 204 20.40 16.14 4.91
C VAL A 204 20.84 15.62 3.55
N TYR A 205 19.91 15.38 2.62
CA TYR A 205 20.16 14.73 1.34
C TYR A 205 20.56 15.75 0.27
N PRO A 206 21.82 15.72 -0.25
CA PRO A 206 22.30 16.67 -1.25
C PRO A 206 21.54 16.61 -2.58
N GLU A 207 21.00 15.45 -2.93
CA GLU A 207 20.18 15.25 -4.14
C GLU A 207 18.81 15.96 -4.05
N SER A 208 18.37 16.32 -2.85
CA SER A 208 17.08 16.94 -2.64
C SER A 208 17.12 18.45 -2.94
N SER A 209 16.01 19.00 -3.42
CA SER A 209 15.87 20.46 -3.58
C SER A 209 15.93 21.22 -2.25
N ASN A 210 15.82 20.52 -1.12
CA ASN A 210 15.74 21.09 0.21
C ASN A 210 17.05 20.99 1.00
N PHE A 211 18.14 20.60 0.34
CA PHE A 211 19.44 20.42 0.99
C PHE A 211 19.89 21.69 1.74
N LEU A 212 20.23 21.53 3.01
CA LEU A 212 20.64 22.62 3.92
C LEU A 212 19.61 23.77 4.03
N ASN A 213 18.32 23.49 3.84
CA ASN A 213 17.28 24.45 4.16
C ASN A 213 17.14 24.60 5.69
N ILE A 214 17.16 25.86 6.13
CA ILE A 214 17.17 26.25 7.54
C ILE A 214 15.74 26.24 8.10
N ASP A 215 14.75 26.52 7.26
CA ASP A 215 13.36 26.68 7.70
C ASP A 215 12.71 25.35 8.06
N ASP A 216 13.09 24.27 7.37
CA ASP A 216 12.45 22.95 7.51
C ASP A 216 13.10 22.05 8.56
N ILE A 217 14.07 22.54 9.35
CA ILE A 217 14.89 21.67 10.21
C ILE A 217 14.30 21.36 11.59
N GLU A 218 13.23 22.05 11.95
CA GLU A 218 12.72 22.09 13.32
C GLU A 218 12.20 20.73 13.78
N GLU A 219 11.52 19.98 12.92
CA GLU A 219 10.96 18.67 13.26
C GLU A 219 12.07 17.64 13.49
N PHE A 220 13.15 17.68 12.70
CA PHE A 220 14.28 16.76 12.87
C PHE A 220 15.10 17.08 14.11
N SER A 221 15.27 18.38 14.40
CA SER A 221 15.95 18.85 15.62
C SER A 221 15.22 18.34 16.87
N ARG A 222 13.88 18.37 16.86
CA ARG A 222 13.05 17.80 17.93
C ARG A 222 13.16 16.27 18.00
N HIS A 223 13.34 15.59 16.88
CA HIS A 223 13.53 14.13 16.86
C HIS A 223 14.87 13.69 17.48
N ILE A 224 15.92 14.50 17.34
CA ILE A 224 17.29 14.21 17.81
C ILE A 224 17.57 14.86 19.19
N ASP A 225 16.55 15.49 19.79
CA ASP A 225 16.65 16.20 21.08
C ASP A 225 17.74 17.27 21.09
N THR A 226 17.77 18.10 20.04
CA THR A 226 18.75 19.17 19.84
C THR A 226 18.06 20.52 19.68
N ASP A 227 18.68 21.58 20.22
CA ASP A 227 18.21 22.96 20.02
C ASP A 227 18.17 23.33 18.51
N PRO A 228 16.99 23.66 17.96
CA PRO A 228 16.85 24.07 16.58
C PRO A 228 17.73 25.28 16.22
N SER A 229 17.90 26.25 17.14
CA SER A 229 18.64 27.48 16.86
C SER A 229 20.13 27.22 16.66
N ALA A 230 20.73 26.40 17.53
CA ALA A 230 22.10 25.94 17.38
C ALA A 230 22.34 25.19 16.06
N LEU A 231 21.37 24.38 15.63
CA LEU A 231 21.48 23.58 14.42
C LEU A 231 21.32 24.44 13.15
N LYS A 232 20.39 25.42 13.16
CA LYS A 232 20.26 26.45 12.11
C LYS A 232 21.56 27.21 11.89
N ASN A 233 22.22 27.65 12.97
CA ASN A 233 23.51 28.34 12.88
C ASN A 233 24.60 27.47 12.25
N LYS A 234 24.65 26.17 12.60
CA LYS A 234 25.60 25.21 12.00
C LYS A 234 25.36 25.04 10.50
N PHE A 235 24.10 24.98 10.09
CA PHE A 235 23.72 24.88 8.67
C PHE A 235 24.20 26.09 7.87
N ILE A 236 24.12 27.31 8.42
CA ILE A 236 24.64 28.51 7.76
C ILE A 236 26.15 28.40 7.52
N VAL A 237 26.90 27.96 8.53
CA VAL A 237 28.36 27.79 8.42
C VAL A 237 28.70 26.72 7.38
N ILE A 238 28.04 25.55 7.46
CA ILE A 238 28.24 24.44 6.53
C ILE A 238 27.91 24.87 5.10
N LYS A 239 26.78 25.56 4.90
CA LYS A 239 26.37 26.06 3.58
C LYS A 239 27.41 27.00 2.98
N SER A 240 28.04 27.85 3.80
CA SER A 240 29.15 28.71 3.39
C SER A 240 30.41 27.91 3.02
N MET A 241 30.77 26.90 3.81
CA MET A 241 31.92 26.03 3.55
C MET A 241 31.78 25.25 2.24
N LEU A 242 30.56 24.82 1.93
CA LEU A 242 30.25 24.00 0.76
C LEU A 242 30.06 24.79 -0.53
N GLN A 243 30.06 26.13 -0.51
CA GLN A 243 29.94 26.94 -1.74
C GLN A 243 31.02 26.65 -2.78
N SER A 244 32.17 26.12 -2.35
CA SER A 244 33.32 25.81 -3.19
C SER A 244 33.33 24.37 -3.72
N LYS A 245 32.40 23.50 -3.30
CA LYS A 245 32.38 22.07 -3.62
C LYS A 245 30.97 21.58 -3.96
N THR A 246 30.85 20.74 -4.97
CA THR A 246 29.61 20.01 -5.27
C THR A 246 29.61 18.68 -4.52
N ILE A 247 28.64 18.47 -3.64
CA ILE A 247 28.41 17.21 -2.95
C ILE A 247 27.21 16.53 -3.58
N ASN A 248 27.37 15.29 -4.02
CA ASN A 248 26.31 14.56 -4.71
C ASN A 248 25.62 13.55 -3.80
N ASP A 249 26.35 12.99 -2.82
CA ASP A 249 25.83 11.93 -1.94
C ASP A 249 25.88 12.31 -0.46
N VAL A 250 24.98 11.74 0.35
CA VAL A 250 24.97 11.89 1.81
C VAL A 250 26.24 11.31 2.43
N ILE A 251 26.81 10.26 1.84
CA ILE A 251 28.06 9.67 2.34
C ILE A 251 29.24 10.63 2.09
N GLU A 252 29.28 11.30 0.94
CA GLU A 252 30.25 12.37 0.67
C GLU A 252 30.08 13.52 1.65
N PHE A 253 28.83 13.92 1.92
CA PHE A 253 28.51 14.94 2.92
C PHE A 253 29.01 14.57 4.32
N LEU A 254 28.80 13.32 4.74
CA LEU A 254 29.28 12.81 6.00
C LEU A 254 30.81 12.84 6.07
N ASN A 255 31.49 12.41 5.01
CA ASN A 255 32.95 12.35 4.94
C ASN A 255 33.63 13.73 5.03
N GLU A 256 33.01 14.78 4.46
CA GLU A 256 33.50 16.15 4.57
C GLU A 256 33.34 16.73 5.98
N LEU A 257 32.31 16.31 6.72
CA LEU A 257 32.06 16.79 8.09
C LEU A 257 32.78 15.97 9.17
N LEU A 258 33.20 14.74 8.89
CA LEU A 258 33.91 13.87 9.83
C LEU A 258 35.20 14.49 10.41
N PRO A 259 36.09 15.12 9.59
CA PRO A 259 37.27 15.83 10.09
C PRO A 259 36.93 16.98 11.06
N LEU A 260 35.73 17.54 10.94
CA LEU A 260 35.23 18.68 11.72
C LEU A 260 34.26 18.24 12.83
N SER A 261 34.42 17.01 13.32
CA SER A 261 33.51 16.41 14.30
C SER A 261 33.40 17.18 15.62
N SER A 262 34.45 17.91 16.01
CA SER A 262 34.43 18.80 17.18
C SER A 262 33.54 20.03 16.99
N ALA A 263 33.42 20.56 15.76
CA ALA A 263 32.62 21.73 15.44
C ALA A 263 31.14 21.37 15.16
N PHE A 264 30.88 20.20 14.58
CA PHE A 264 29.54 19.80 14.13
C PHE A 264 29.01 18.46 14.72
N PRO A 265 29.08 18.22 16.04
CA PRO A 265 28.66 16.93 16.62
C PRO A 265 27.18 16.62 16.40
N GLN A 266 26.31 17.63 16.55
CA GLN A 266 24.86 17.52 16.36
C GLN A 266 24.46 17.27 14.90
N THR A 267 25.14 17.94 13.95
CA THR A 267 24.91 17.72 12.51
C THR A 267 25.34 16.31 12.11
N LEU A 268 26.45 15.80 12.64
CA LEU A 268 26.88 14.42 12.41
C LEU A 268 25.91 13.40 13.00
N GLN A 269 25.39 13.64 14.20
CA GLN A 269 24.34 12.81 14.79
C GLN A 269 23.10 12.80 13.90
N MET A 270 22.69 13.96 13.39
CA MET A 270 21.56 14.11 12.49
C MET A 270 21.75 13.36 11.16
N ILE A 271 22.92 13.46 10.53
CA ILE A 271 23.23 12.73 9.30
C ILE A 271 23.21 11.22 9.54
N LYS A 272 23.83 10.76 10.64
CA LYS A 272 23.82 9.34 11.02
C LYS A 272 22.39 8.84 11.25
N SER A 273 21.58 9.58 12.01
CA SER A 273 20.17 9.27 12.23
C SER A 273 19.40 9.18 10.91
N ALA A 274 19.60 10.13 9.99
CA ALA A 274 18.94 10.13 8.68
C ALA A 274 19.28 8.90 7.81
N ILE A 275 20.54 8.46 7.82
CA ILE A 275 20.99 7.27 7.08
C ILE A 275 20.43 5.98 7.72
N THR A 276 20.31 5.96 9.04
CA THR A 276 19.76 4.80 9.77
C THR A 276 18.24 4.71 9.75
N MET A 277 17.55 5.81 9.42
CA MET A 277 16.09 5.83 9.36
C MET A 277 15.60 5.06 8.14
N PRO A 278 14.78 4.00 8.34
CA PRO A 278 14.18 3.32 7.24
C PRO A 278 13.00 4.14 6.71
N ILE A 279 13.27 5.05 5.78
CA ILE A 279 12.24 5.91 5.19
C ILE A 279 11.21 5.08 4.38
N SER A 280 11.57 3.84 3.97
CA SER A 280 10.76 3.00 3.09
C SER A 280 10.49 1.55 3.56
N GLN A 281 10.98 1.08 4.71
CA GLN A 281 10.99 -0.37 5.00
C GLN A 281 9.62 -1.04 5.21
N VAL A 282 8.51 -0.31 5.17
CA VAL A 282 7.15 -0.89 5.32
C VAL A 282 6.23 -0.52 4.15
N THR A 283 6.72 -0.62 2.91
CA THR A 283 5.86 -0.62 1.70
C THR A 283 5.99 -1.87 0.84
#